data_AF-A0AB73U6A7-F1
#
_entry.id   AF-A0AB73U6A7-F1
#
_cell.length_a   1.000
_cell.length_b   1.000
_cell.length_c   1.000
_cell.angle_alpha   90.00
_cell.angle_beta   90.00
_cell.angle_gamma   90.00
#
_symmetry.space_group_name_H-M   'P 1'
#
loop_
_entity.id
_entity.type
_entity.pdbx_description
1 polymer ?
#
loop_
_entity_poly.entity_id
_entity_poly.type
_entity_poly.pdbx_seq_one_letter_code
_entity_poly.pdbx_strand_id
1 'polypeptide(L)'
;MTRVQKTTAKKLLAQVAAVLAVTTVSGCIDTSGSRELTPSQSTSSTTTSPARNYPGLFPEYRGKFHPNHTDLGGRNNAELSGLLPVAADFPGQGDTRTPDIAADDGSGLGMHGQTDGETRPPECLYTPFGKSFSRTPDGSDWNLYYAASTLHEDPAGGRIVVTVNRERENTDVFALTTDWIKKCGQYDRAFPTFAKPELRNRHVTDTFAPGPIVDGVQTYVYTSASTDLDDTSADKQSSGVRGQRVLLARVRSVVFEVEGTDPVDAGLLDQLMATTIANAKHAPPPADQNAGRLAGLPACDTVAAQPGNPQPDPALDCTIRTSDGSGVIFEVLGTPTGTIRVFNGSGAQLQSIRVPNSIFQQRVPFLQDLDQDKREELLVVRATGDPAGDLMDVWRSRPNSDQFDMTGTIFGVPRFWLTSDRFIGIFSRNGADAGVAALFRFVDNKLAVLALLDTERRVDNKPLDDPKWRLNANVKCAMNVSDDPPGALGSRMDALRAAGVDPATAAEHFCLQPWVPTLYRQGTR
;
A
#
# COMPACT_ATOMS: atom_id res chain seq x y z
N MET A 1 -30.10 28.20 9.11
CA MET A 1 -29.84 27.06 8.21
C MET A 1 -31.14 26.49 7.71
N THR A 2 -31.28 26.31 6.40
CA THR A 2 -32.50 25.81 5.75
C THR A 2 -32.59 24.28 5.82
N ARG A 3 -33.81 23.74 5.70
CA ARG A 3 -34.13 22.29 5.79
C ARG A 3 -33.31 21.43 4.82
N VAL A 4 -32.86 22.01 3.71
CA VAL A 4 -32.03 21.37 2.68
C VAL A 4 -30.59 21.13 3.14
N GLN A 5 -30.01 22.02 3.97
CA GLN A 5 -28.67 21.83 4.54
C GLN A 5 -28.61 20.69 5.58
N LYS A 6 -29.73 20.42 6.27
CA LYS A 6 -29.83 19.31 7.25
C LYS A 6 -29.83 17.94 6.57
N THR A 7 -30.37 17.81 5.36
CA THR A 7 -30.42 16.55 4.61
C THR A 7 -29.08 16.19 3.95
N THR A 8 -28.31 17.18 3.50
CA THR A 8 -26.98 16.95 2.91
C THR A 8 -25.95 16.58 3.97
N ALA A 9 -26.00 17.21 5.15
CA ALA A 9 -25.13 16.86 6.28
C ALA A 9 -25.40 15.44 6.81
N LYS A 10 -26.67 15.01 6.87
CA LYS A 10 -27.03 13.63 7.25
C LYS A 10 -26.53 12.58 6.27
N LYS A 11 -26.51 12.86 4.96
CA LYS A 11 -25.98 11.94 3.94
C LYS A 11 -24.45 11.81 4.01
N LEU A 12 -23.74 12.90 4.32
CA LEU A 12 -22.29 12.85 4.51
C LEU A 12 -21.91 12.07 5.78
N LEU A 13 -22.65 12.26 6.89
CA LEU A 13 -22.45 11.53 8.14
C LEU A 13 -22.75 10.02 8.02
N ALA A 14 -23.77 9.63 7.24
CA ALA A 14 -24.05 8.22 6.96
C ALA A 14 -22.96 7.57 6.09
N GLN A 15 -22.40 8.31 5.13
CA GLN A 15 -21.29 7.82 4.30
C GLN A 15 -19.97 7.70 5.07
N VAL A 16 -19.72 8.53 6.09
CA VAL A 16 -18.54 8.43 6.96
C VAL A 16 -18.68 7.31 8.00
N ALA A 17 -19.91 7.04 8.49
CA ALA A 17 -20.18 5.91 9.37
C ALA A 17 -20.03 4.53 8.68
N ALA A 18 -20.31 4.46 7.36
CA ALA A 18 -20.23 3.22 6.59
C ALA A 18 -18.78 2.71 6.34
N VAL A 19 -17.75 3.54 6.52
CA VAL A 19 -16.33 3.18 6.26
C VAL A 19 -15.66 2.49 7.46
N LEU A 20 -16.34 2.40 8.61
CA LEU A 20 -15.79 1.90 9.88
C LEU A 20 -15.80 0.37 10.09
N ALA A 21 -16.27 -0.44 9.14
CA ALA A 21 -16.53 -1.87 9.43
C ALA A 21 -16.17 -2.83 8.28
N VAL A 22 -14.88 -3.15 8.10
CA VAL A 22 -14.47 -4.40 7.44
C VAL A 22 -13.18 -4.96 8.08
N THR A 23 -13.31 -5.96 8.96
CA THR A 23 -12.27 -6.99 9.19
C THR A 23 -12.93 -8.30 9.59
N THR A 24 -12.71 -9.36 8.80
CA THR A 24 -13.08 -10.75 9.13
C THR A 24 -11.87 -11.46 9.74
N VAL A 25 -12.10 -12.25 10.80
CA VAL A 25 -11.08 -13.07 11.48
C VAL A 25 -11.36 -14.53 11.16
N SER A 26 -10.35 -15.26 10.67
CA SER A 26 -10.38 -16.72 10.54
C SER A 26 -9.28 -17.29 11.44
N GLY A 27 -9.66 -18.16 12.37
CA GLY A 27 -8.77 -18.74 13.37
C GLY A 27 -8.06 -19.99 12.86
N CYS A 28 -6.81 -20.18 13.29
CA CYS A 28 -6.12 -21.46 13.21
C CYS A 28 -5.41 -21.78 14.52
N ILE A 29 -5.47 -23.06 14.85
CA ILE A 29 -5.13 -23.71 16.11
C ILE A 29 -3.62 -23.90 16.24
N ASP A 30 -3.14 -23.69 17.47
CA ASP A 30 -1.79 -23.88 17.97
C ASP A 30 -1.45 -25.37 18.15
N THR A 31 -0.26 -25.80 17.70
CA THR A 31 0.45 -26.93 18.33
C THR A 31 1.94 -26.66 18.42
N SER A 32 2.40 -26.80 19.66
CA SER A 32 3.71 -26.50 20.22
C SER A 32 4.78 -27.55 19.91
N GLY A 33 6.05 -27.14 19.99
CA GLY A 33 7.21 -28.03 19.93
C GLY A 33 8.51 -27.32 20.29
N SER A 34 8.75 -27.14 21.60
CA SER A 34 9.96 -26.57 22.19
C SER A 34 11.23 -27.36 21.86
N ARG A 35 12.37 -26.66 21.70
CA ARG A 35 13.69 -27.18 22.06
C ARG A 35 14.64 -26.07 22.54
N GLU A 36 15.29 -26.38 23.64
CA GLU A 36 16.13 -25.56 24.53
C GLU A 36 17.60 -25.41 24.06
N LEU A 37 18.18 -24.24 24.42
CA LEU A 37 19.56 -23.98 24.93
C LEU A 37 20.75 -24.24 23.98
N THR A 38 21.83 -23.44 23.89
CA THR A 38 22.51 -22.51 24.83
C THR A 38 23.55 -21.65 24.06
N PRO A 39 24.19 -20.62 24.66
CA PRO A 39 24.89 -19.51 23.98
C PRO A 39 26.38 -19.77 23.72
N SER A 40 26.98 -19.01 22.80
CA SER A 40 28.44 -18.97 22.62
C SER A 40 28.93 -17.57 22.26
N GLN A 41 30.10 -17.25 22.83
CA GLN A 41 30.68 -15.93 23.05
C GLN A 41 31.26 -15.24 21.80
N SER A 42 31.43 -13.93 21.98
CA SER A 42 32.02 -12.91 21.12
C SER A 42 33.42 -13.22 20.57
N THR A 43 33.69 -12.77 19.35
CA THR A 43 34.96 -12.12 18.99
C THR A 43 34.75 -11.07 17.91
N SER A 44 35.16 -9.85 18.22
CA SER A 44 35.23 -8.72 17.29
C SER A 44 36.24 -9.01 16.18
N SER A 45 35.77 -9.01 14.93
CA SER A 45 36.62 -8.91 13.76
C SER A 45 36.08 -7.77 12.90
N THR A 46 36.93 -6.79 12.61
CA THR A 46 36.72 -5.73 11.62
C THR A 46 36.31 -6.35 10.28
N THR A 47 35.02 -6.33 9.97
CA THR A 47 34.47 -6.81 8.70
C THR A 47 34.38 -5.65 7.72
N THR A 48 35.24 -5.69 6.71
CA THR A 48 34.92 -5.21 5.36
C THR A 48 33.46 -5.52 5.03
N SER A 49 32.73 -4.54 4.47
CA SER A 49 31.34 -4.68 4.05
C SER A 49 31.09 -6.07 3.48
N PRO A 50 30.19 -6.89 4.06
CA PRO A 50 29.94 -8.22 3.55
C PRO A 50 29.47 -8.04 2.11
N ALA A 51 30.23 -8.58 1.16
CA ALA A 51 29.72 -8.81 -0.19
C ALA A 51 28.40 -9.55 -0.01
N ARG A 52 27.28 -8.90 -0.37
CA ARG A 52 25.95 -9.52 -0.31
C ARG A 52 25.96 -10.63 -1.35
N ASN A 53 26.38 -11.81 -0.89
CA ASN A 53 26.55 -12.98 -1.71
C ASN A 53 25.15 -13.59 -1.88
N TYR A 54 24.69 -13.71 -3.12
CA TYR A 54 23.42 -14.32 -3.48
C TYR A 54 23.63 -15.84 -3.46
N PRO A 55 23.33 -16.55 -2.35
CA PRO A 55 23.89 -17.88 -2.12
C PRO A 55 23.26 -18.95 -3.02
N GLY A 56 22.10 -18.68 -3.62
CA GLY A 56 21.40 -19.67 -4.41
C GLY A 56 21.37 -19.42 -5.92
N LEU A 57 21.77 -18.24 -6.40
CA LEU A 57 22.16 -18.08 -7.81
C LEU A 57 23.30 -19.06 -8.10
N PHE A 58 23.20 -19.83 -9.20
CA PHE A 58 24.31 -20.68 -9.62
C PHE A 58 25.61 -19.84 -9.63
N PRO A 59 26.75 -20.41 -9.24
CA PRO A 59 28.01 -19.66 -9.15
C PRO A 59 28.33 -18.84 -10.40
N GLU A 60 27.90 -19.29 -11.59
CA GLU A 60 28.02 -18.54 -12.84
C GLU A 60 27.20 -17.23 -12.94
N TYR A 61 26.20 -16.98 -12.09
CA TYR A 61 25.39 -15.75 -12.06
C TYR A 61 25.79 -14.77 -10.96
N ARG A 62 26.52 -15.26 -9.95
CA ARG A 62 27.05 -14.40 -8.88
C ARG A 62 27.99 -13.38 -9.49
N GLY A 63 27.59 -12.11 -9.46
CA GLY A 63 28.35 -11.00 -10.04
C GLY A 63 27.85 -10.49 -11.39
N LYS A 64 26.90 -11.16 -12.06
CA LYS A 64 26.45 -10.77 -13.42
C LYS A 64 25.23 -9.84 -13.46
N PHE A 65 24.40 -9.82 -12.42
CA PHE A 65 23.18 -9.00 -12.36
C PHE A 65 23.27 -8.06 -11.15
N HIS A 66 24.12 -7.03 -11.27
CA HIS A 66 24.27 -5.92 -10.33
C HIS A 66 24.21 -6.21 -8.81
N PRO A 67 24.75 -7.33 -8.28
CA PRO A 67 24.63 -7.66 -6.86
C PRO A 67 25.35 -6.66 -5.94
N ASN A 68 26.30 -5.90 -6.50
CA ASN A 68 27.13 -4.93 -5.81
C ASN A 68 26.81 -3.48 -6.21
N HIS A 69 25.71 -3.24 -6.93
CA HIS A 69 25.34 -1.87 -7.31
C HIS A 69 24.93 -1.09 -6.05
N THR A 70 25.48 0.10 -5.85
CA THR A 70 25.25 0.91 -4.64
C THR A 70 23.88 1.58 -4.58
N ASP A 71 22.93 1.17 -5.43
CA ASP A 71 21.61 1.80 -5.58
C ASP A 71 20.51 0.72 -5.71
N LEU A 72 19.41 0.95 -6.46
CA LEU A 72 18.31 0.00 -6.59
C LEU A 72 18.78 -1.38 -7.08
N GLY A 73 19.73 -1.42 -8.02
CA GLY A 73 20.26 -2.68 -8.55
C GLY A 73 20.80 -3.66 -7.49
N GLY A 74 21.33 -3.15 -6.37
CA GLY A 74 21.90 -3.97 -5.28
C GLY A 74 20.97 -4.21 -4.09
N ARG A 75 19.70 -3.78 -4.17
CA ARG A 75 18.69 -4.08 -3.14
C ARG A 75 18.22 -5.52 -3.24
N ASN A 76 17.71 -6.07 -2.13
CA ASN A 76 17.10 -7.40 -2.15
C ASN A 76 15.71 -7.37 -2.85
N ASN A 77 15.16 -8.54 -3.20
CA ASN A 77 13.90 -8.62 -3.94
C ASN A 77 12.71 -8.06 -3.14
N ALA A 78 12.72 -8.17 -1.82
CA ALA A 78 11.66 -7.63 -0.95
C ALA A 78 11.68 -6.09 -0.87
N GLU A 79 12.86 -5.47 -0.92
CA GLU A 79 13.00 -4.02 -1.01
C GLU A 79 12.53 -3.50 -2.38
N LEU A 80 12.83 -4.24 -3.46
CA LEU A 80 12.38 -3.88 -4.81
C LEU A 80 10.88 -4.05 -5.01
N SER A 81 10.27 -5.08 -4.40
CA SER A 81 8.81 -5.28 -4.48
C SER A 81 8.03 -4.12 -3.87
N GLY A 82 8.59 -3.43 -2.87
CA GLY A 82 8.02 -2.21 -2.28
C GLY A 82 7.98 -0.99 -3.23
N LEU A 83 8.57 -1.08 -4.42
CA LEU A 83 8.50 -0.03 -5.45
C LEU A 83 7.33 -0.22 -6.42
N LEU A 84 6.73 -1.41 -6.43
CA LEU A 84 5.63 -1.75 -7.34
C LEU A 84 4.32 -1.04 -6.92
N PRO A 85 3.39 -0.85 -7.87
CA PRO A 85 2.08 -0.28 -7.56
C PRO A 85 1.30 -1.19 -6.60
N VAL A 86 0.50 -0.57 -5.73
CA VAL A 86 -0.39 -1.25 -4.78
C VAL A 86 -1.84 -1.16 -5.26
N ALA A 87 -2.75 -1.87 -4.59
CA ALA A 87 -4.18 -1.86 -4.94
C ALA A 87 -4.79 -0.45 -5.10
N ALA A 88 -4.30 0.53 -4.32
CA ALA A 88 -4.74 1.91 -4.40
C ALA A 88 -4.36 2.64 -5.71
N ASP A 89 -3.36 2.13 -6.45
CA ASP A 89 -2.87 2.71 -7.69
C ASP A 89 -3.65 2.21 -8.92
N PHE A 90 -4.49 1.18 -8.77
CA PHE A 90 -5.34 0.64 -9.84
C PHE A 90 -6.75 1.25 -9.75
N PRO A 91 -7.21 2.04 -10.74
CA PRO A 91 -8.54 2.61 -10.76
C PRO A 91 -9.56 1.57 -11.24
N GLY A 92 -10.44 1.10 -10.36
CA GLY A 92 -11.58 0.26 -10.75
C GLY A 92 -11.89 -0.89 -9.80
N GLN A 93 -12.87 -1.71 -10.19
CA GLN A 93 -13.08 -3.02 -9.57
C GLN A 93 -12.07 -4.01 -10.16
N GLY A 94 -11.54 -4.89 -9.32
CA GLY A 94 -10.55 -5.90 -9.71
C GLY A 94 -9.76 -6.35 -8.51
N ASP A 95 -9.09 -7.50 -8.64
CA ASP A 95 -8.32 -8.11 -7.57
C ASP A 95 -6.83 -7.85 -7.82
N THR A 96 -6.22 -7.08 -6.91
CA THR A 96 -4.77 -6.87 -6.90
C THR A 96 -4.15 -7.87 -5.93
N ARG A 97 -3.28 -8.74 -6.44
CA ARG A 97 -2.58 -9.73 -5.60
C ARG A 97 -1.43 -9.08 -4.85
N THR A 98 -1.07 -9.67 -3.71
CA THR A 98 0.19 -9.34 -3.05
C THR A 98 1.36 -9.54 -4.00
N PRO A 99 2.41 -8.69 -3.96
CA PRO A 99 3.55 -8.85 -4.84
C PRO A 99 4.14 -10.26 -4.74
N ASP A 100 4.33 -10.89 -5.89
CA ASP A 100 5.11 -12.10 -6.01
C ASP A 100 6.59 -11.70 -6.01
N ILE A 101 7.36 -12.27 -5.09
CA ILE A 101 8.75 -11.90 -4.85
C ILE A 101 9.59 -13.10 -5.27
N ALA A 102 10.46 -12.92 -6.26
CA ALA A 102 11.38 -13.96 -6.66
C ALA A 102 12.25 -14.37 -5.47
N ALA A 103 12.46 -15.67 -5.31
CA ALA A 103 13.42 -16.13 -4.33
C ALA A 103 14.83 -15.63 -4.72
N ASP A 104 15.60 -15.17 -3.72
CA ASP A 104 16.94 -14.60 -3.93
C ASP A 104 17.96 -15.66 -4.41
N ASP A 105 17.57 -16.93 -4.48
CA ASP A 105 18.30 -18.05 -5.07
C ASP A 105 18.04 -18.23 -6.58
N GLY A 106 17.14 -17.45 -7.18
CA GLY A 106 16.73 -17.67 -8.57
C GLY A 106 15.83 -18.91 -8.77
N SER A 107 15.31 -19.54 -7.72
CA SER A 107 14.41 -20.70 -7.86
C SER A 107 13.01 -20.36 -8.42
N GLY A 108 12.75 -19.10 -8.79
CA GLY A 108 11.55 -18.65 -9.53
C GLY A 108 11.76 -18.44 -11.03
N LEU A 109 12.91 -18.85 -11.57
CA LEU A 109 13.20 -18.76 -13.00
C LEU A 109 12.33 -19.76 -13.77
N GLY A 110 11.60 -19.27 -14.77
CA GLY A 110 10.62 -20.06 -15.53
C GLY A 110 11.19 -21.38 -16.03
N MET A 111 10.41 -22.46 -15.85
CA MET A 111 10.75 -23.78 -16.38
C MET A 111 10.76 -23.79 -17.91
N HIS A 112 11.72 -24.54 -18.44
CA HIS A 112 11.92 -24.86 -19.85
C HIS A 112 10.65 -25.24 -20.60
N GLY A 113 10.65 -24.91 -21.90
CA GLY A 113 10.05 -25.77 -22.92
C GLY A 113 9.34 -25.05 -24.04
N GLN A 114 10.08 -24.51 -25.01
CA GLN A 114 9.61 -24.38 -26.39
C GLN A 114 10.76 -24.75 -27.34
N THR A 115 10.47 -25.70 -28.23
CA THR A 115 11.45 -26.41 -29.06
C THR A 115 11.70 -25.68 -30.38
N ASP A 116 12.87 -25.89 -30.98
CA ASP A 116 13.19 -25.42 -32.33
C ASP A 116 12.00 -25.64 -33.30
N GLY A 117 11.66 -24.60 -34.07
CA GLY A 117 10.62 -24.68 -35.12
C GLY A 117 9.26 -24.07 -34.76
N GLU A 118 9.20 -23.22 -33.74
CA GLU A 118 8.01 -22.45 -33.38
C GLU A 118 7.85 -21.12 -34.11
N THR A 119 8.96 -20.48 -34.48
CA THR A 119 8.93 -19.24 -35.23
C THR A 119 9.63 -19.36 -36.57
N ARG A 120 9.21 -18.53 -37.51
CA ARG A 120 9.89 -18.32 -38.79
C ARG A 120 10.16 -16.82 -38.94
N PRO A 121 11.43 -16.38 -38.86
CA PRO A 121 12.63 -17.20 -38.64
C PRO A 121 12.80 -17.66 -37.16
N PRO A 122 13.58 -18.72 -36.86
CA PRO A 122 13.69 -19.30 -35.51
C PRO A 122 14.22 -18.35 -34.43
N GLU A 123 15.04 -17.37 -34.80
CA GLU A 123 15.59 -16.36 -33.89
C GLU A 123 14.54 -15.38 -33.33
N CYS A 124 13.34 -15.34 -33.90
CA CYS A 124 12.23 -14.50 -33.46
C CYS A 124 11.39 -15.12 -32.33
N LEU A 125 11.83 -16.26 -31.79
CA LEU A 125 11.12 -16.90 -30.68
C LEU A 125 11.20 -16.08 -29.38
N TYR A 126 12.25 -15.28 -29.20
CA TYR A 126 12.51 -14.59 -27.92
C TYR A 126 12.76 -13.09 -28.11
N THR A 127 11.87 -12.28 -27.51
CA THR A 127 12.13 -10.86 -27.33
C THR A 127 13.23 -10.66 -26.28
N PRO A 128 14.20 -9.74 -26.46
CA PRO A 128 15.32 -9.60 -25.53
C PRO A 128 14.96 -9.22 -24.09
N PHE A 129 13.80 -8.60 -23.87
CA PHE A 129 13.27 -8.30 -22.52
C PHE A 129 12.40 -9.43 -21.94
N GLY A 130 12.02 -10.43 -22.73
CA GLY A 130 11.18 -11.55 -22.30
C GLY A 130 11.87 -12.40 -21.24
N LYS A 131 11.11 -12.81 -20.22
CA LYS A 131 11.60 -13.53 -19.03
C LYS A 131 11.28 -15.01 -19.02
N SER A 132 10.41 -15.43 -19.95
CA SER A 132 9.75 -16.73 -19.84
C SER A 132 10.68 -17.89 -20.19
N PHE A 133 11.80 -17.66 -20.89
CA PHE A 133 12.64 -18.73 -21.42
C PHE A 133 14.10 -18.31 -21.60
N SER A 134 15.02 -19.25 -21.36
CA SER A 134 16.44 -19.17 -21.76
C SER A 134 16.69 -20.19 -22.87
N ARG A 135 17.53 -19.86 -23.87
CA ARG A 135 18.01 -20.86 -24.84
C ARG A 135 19.03 -21.82 -24.21
N THR A 136 19.59 -21.43 -23.08
CA THR A 136 20.61 -22.18 -22.36
C THR A 136 20.01 -22.77 -21.09
N PRO A 137 20.23 -24.06 -20.78
CA PRO A 137 19.74 -24.68 -19.55
C PRO A 137 20.15 -23.93 -18.28
N ASP A 138 21.27 -23.22 -18.34
CA ASP A 138 21.78 -22.45 -17.23
C ASP A 138 21.09 -21.10 -17.06
N GLY A 139 20.51 -20.47 -18.09
CA GLY A 139 20.02 -19.08 -18.02
C GLY A 139 21.01 -18.01 -18.51
N SER A 140 22.14 -18.42 -19.10
CA SER A 140 23.25 -17.52 -19.44
C SER A 140 22.97 -16.53 -20.57
N ASP A 141 21.84 -16.65 -21.26
CA ASP A 141 21.39 -15.70 -22.29
C ASP A 141 20.27 -14.74 -21.84
N TRP A 142 19.91 -14.72 -20.55
CA TRP A 142 18.99 -13.72 -20.03
C TRP A 142 19.61 -12.32 -20.00
N ASN A 143 18.80 -11.33 -20.38
CA ASN A 143 19.14 -9.91 -20.24
C ASN A 143 18.47 -9.27 -19.03
N LEU A 144 17.29 -9.77 -18.64
CA LEU A 144 16.55 -9.32 -17.47
C LEU A 144 16.35 -10.49 -16.50
N TYR A 145 16.52 -10.19 -15.22
CA TYR A 145 16.23 -11.09 -14.11
C TYR A 145 15.01 -10.58 -13.34
N TYR A 146 14.01 -11.44 -13.18
CA TYR A 146 12.80 -11.18 -12.42
C TYR A 146 13.10 -10.99 -10.93
N ALA A 147 12.78 -9.81 -10.37
CA ALA A 147 12.94 -9.57 -8.93
C ALA A 147 11.59 -9.65 -8.19
N ALA A 148 10.56 -8.97 -8.69
CA ALA A 148 9.22 -9.04 -8.14
C ALA A 148 8.17 -8.54 -9.14
N SER A 149 6.93 -9.01 -9.05
CA SER A 149 5.79 -8.50 -9.80
C SER A 149 4.54 -8.32 -8.95
N THR A 150 3.66 -7.44 -9.40
CA THR A 150 2.28 -7.35 -8.91
C THR A 150 1.33 -7.62 -10.07
N LEU A 151 0.23 -8.31 -9.78
CA LEU A 151 -0.78 -8.73 -10.73
C LEU A 151 -2.11 -8.08 -10.36
N HIS A 152 -2.74 -7.45 -11.35
CA HIS A 152 -4.12 -6.98 -11.27
C HIS A 152 -4.95 -7.68 -12.33
N GLU A 153 -6.06 -8.28 -11.90
CA GLU A 153 -7.04 -8.91 -12.78
C GLU A 153 -8.35 -8.11 -12.71
N ASP A 154 -8.79 -7.61 -13.87
CA ASP A 154 -10.06 -6.93 -13.96
C ASP A 154 -11.24 -7.93 -14.13
N PRO A 155 -12.47 -7.56 -13.76
CA PRO A 155 -13.65 -8.40 -13.94
C PRO A 155 -14.01 -8.70 -15.40
N ALA A 156 -13.50 -7.92 -16.36
CA ALA A 156 -13.70 -8.12 -17.79
C ALA A 156 -12.68 -9.12 -18.40
N GLY A 157 -11.75 -9.66 -17.60
CA GLY A 157 -10.73 -10.61 -18.01
C GLY A 157 -9.43 -9.98 -18.54
N GLY A 158 -9.28 -8.66 -18.44
CA GLY A 158 -8.03 -7.96 -18.69
C GLY A 158 -7.03 -8.20 -17.56
N ARG A 159 -5.77 -8.32 -17.94
CA ARG A 159 -4.67 -8.66 -17.03
C ARG A 159 -3.56 -7.63 -17.13
N ILE A 160 -3.17 -7.06 -15.99
CA ILE A 160 -2.04 -6.14 -15.88
C ILE A 160 -0.99 -6.74 -14.97
N VAL A 161 0.26 -6.79 -15.46
CA VAL A 161 1.42 -7.22 -14.68
C VAL A 161 2.42 -6.09 -14.63
N VAL A 162 2.80 -5.67 -13.42
CA VAL A 162 3.86 -4.68 -13.23
C VAL A 162 5.05 -5.36 -12.57
N THR A 163 6.20 -5.29 -13.20
CA THR A 163 7.41 -6.04 -12.80
C THR A 163 8.60 -5.11 -12.61
N VAL A 164 9.42 -5.41 -11.61
CA VAL A 164 10.76 -4.84 -11.46
C VAL A 164 11.79 -5.93 -11.77
N ASN A 165 12.74 -5.58 -12.63
CA ASN A 165 13.77 -6.49 -13.13
C ASN A 165 15.16 -5.94 -12.87
N ARG A 166 16.13 -6.83 -12.72
CA ARG A 166 17.55 -6.48 -12.81
C ARG A 166 18.05 -6.70 -14.21
N GLU A 167 18.76 -5.72 -14.74
CA GLU A 167 19.46 -5.88 -16.00
C GLU A 167 20.80 -6.59 -15.78
N ARG A 168 21.21 -7.39 -16.76
CA ARG A 168 22.54 -8.00 -16.76
C ARG A 168 23.60 -6.93 -16.97
N GLU A 169 24.69 -7.03 -16.23
CA GLU A 169 25.84 -6.15 -16.39
C GLU A 169 26.35 -6.18 -17.84
N ASN A 170 26.65 -5.00 -18.37
CA ASN A 170 27.09 -4.80 -19.77
C ASN A 170 26.08 -5.21 -20.84
N THR A 171 24.80 -5.39 -20.50
CA THR A 171 23.73 -5.47 -21.49
C THR A 171 22.95 -4.16 -21.56
N ASP A 172 22.40 -3.87 -22.73
CA ASP A 172 21.42 -2.82 -22.91
C ASP A 172 20.17 -3.44 -23.55
N VAL A 173 19.21 -3.84 -22.71
CA VAL A 173 18.01 -4.54 -23.17
C VAL A 173 17.24 -3.73 -24.21
N PHE A 174 17.23 -2.40 -24.10
CA PHE A 174 16.51 -1.52 -25.02
C PHE A 174 17.17 -1.50 -26.41
N ALA A 175 18.51 -1.44 -26.46
CA ALA A 175 19.25 -1.53 -27.71
C ALA A 175 19.08 -2.91 -28.35
N LEU A 176 19.18 -3.98 -27.55
CA LEU A 176 18.98 -5.36 -28.01
C LEU A 176 17.57 -5.55 -28.58
N THR A 177 16.51 -5.06 -27.92
CA THR A 177 15.13 -5.15 -28.41
C THR A 177 14.94 -4.32 -29.67
N THR A 178 15.54 -3.13 -29.76
CA THR A 178 15.49 -2.29 -30.96
C THR A 178 16.11 -3.01 -32.17
N ASP A 179 17.25 -3.68 -31.98
CA ASP A 179 17.90 -4.45 -33.03
C ASP A 179 17.17 -5.74 -33.38
N TRP A 180 16.54 -6.37 -32.40
CA TRP A 180 15.68 -7.53 -32.60
C TRP A 180 14.48 -7.19 -33.46
N ILE A 181 13.78 -6.07 -33.20
CA ILE A 181 12.61 -5.62 -33.99
C ILE A 181 12.96 -5.38 -35.47
N LYS A 182 14.18 -4.94 -35.78
CA LYS A 182 14.60 -4.78 -37.19
C LYS A 182 14.58 -6.10 -37.97
N LYS A 183 14.75 -7.24 -37.28
CA LYS A 183 14.78 -8.59 -37.86
C LYS A 183 13.48 -9.35 -37.64
N CYS A 184 12.83 -9.11 -36.51
CA CYS A 184 11.73 -9.91 -35.97
C CYS A 184 10.47 -9.09 -35.66
N GLY A 185 10.36 -7.85 -36.16
CA GLY A 185 9.12 -7.07 -36.05
C GLY A 185 7.94 -7.68 -36.83
N GLN A 186 8.22 -8.58 -37.77
CA GLN A 186 7.22 -9.41 -38.44
C GLN A 186 7.74 -10.83 -38.55
N TYR A 187 6.99 -11.81 -38.04
CA TYR A 187 7.38 -13.21 -38.09
C TYR A 187 6.14 -14.11 -37.95
N ASP A 188 6.29 -15.37 -38.35
CA ASP A 188 5.21 -16.35 -38.19
C ASP A 188 5.47 -17.21 -36.95
N ARG A 189 4.42 -17.57 -36.22
CA ARG A 189 4.44 -18.41 -35.03
C ARG A 189 3.47 -19.59 -35.13
N ALA A 190 3.88 -20.75 -34.65
CA ALA A 190 3.06 -21.95 -34.47
C ALA A 190 3.27 -22.54 -33.08
N PHE A 191 2.25 -23.20 -32.52
CA PHE A 191 2.33 -23.89 -31.23
C PHE A 191 1.87 -25.34 -31.37
N PRO A 192 2.64 -26.34 -30.88
CA PRO A 192 3.99 -26.24 -30.34
C PRO A 192 5.09 -26.19 -31.41
N THR A 193 4.80 -26.47 -32.69
CA THR A 193 5.75 -26.28 -33.82
C THR A 193 4.99 -26.16 -35.14
N PHE A 194 5.63 -25.65 -36.19
CA PHE A 194 5.07 -25.66 -37.56
C PHE A 194 4.91 -27.07 -38.15
N ALA A 195 5.62 -28.08 -37.63
CA ALA A 195 5.54 -29.45 -38.14
C ALA A 195 4.27 -30.18 -37.66
N LYS A 196 3.80 -29.84 -36.44
CA LYS A 196 2.59 -30.41 -35.81
C LYS A 196 1.89 -29.33 -34.97
N PRO A 197 1.23 -28.34 -35.59
CA PRO A 197 0.54 -27.29 -34.84
C PRO A 197 -0.72 -27.84 -34.18
N GLU A 198 -0.86 -27.56 -32.88
CA GLU A 198 -2.08 -27.79 -32.09
C GLU A 198 -3.02 -26.57 -32.14
N LEU A 199 -2.44 -25.37 -32.26
CA LEU A 199 -3.15 -24.11 -32.45
C LEU A 199 -2.97 -23.58 -33.88
N ARG A 200 -3.86 -22.67 -34.30
CA ARG A 200 -3.71 -21.98 -35.58
C ARG A 200 -2.38 -21.23 -35.67
N ASN A 201 -1.74 -21.32 -36.82
CA ASN A 201 -0.54 -20.53 -37.11
C ASN A 201 -0.90 -19.04 -37.13
N ARG A 202 0.04 -18.20 -36.70
CA ARG A 202 -0.18 -16.76 -36.55
C ARG A 202 0.92 -15.97 -37.19
N HIS A 203 0.54 -14.93 -37.91
CA HIS A 203 1.43 -13.85 -38.25
C HIS A 203 1.48 -12.89 -37.06
N VAL A 204 2.67 -12.59 -36.58
CA VAL A 204 2.90 -11.67 -35.46
C VAL A 204 3.52 -10.39 -36.01
N THR A 205 2.99 -9.27 -35.57
CA THR A 205 3.55 -7.94 -35.82
C THR A 205 3.88 -7.29 -34.49
N ASP A 206 5.18 -7.11 -34.27
CA ASP A 206 5.76 -6.51 -33.10
C ASP A 206 6.35 -5.14 -33.43
N THR A 207 6.16 -4.17 -32.53
CA THR A 207 6.83 -2.88 -32.62
C THR A 207 7.53 -2.56 -31.30
N PHE A 208 8.64 -1.82 -31.37
CA PHE A 208 9.32 -1.26 -30.21
C PHE A 208 9.85 0.12 -30.55
N ALA A 209 9.43 1.13 -29.79
CA ALA A 209 9.84 2.51 -30.02
C ALA A 209 9.96 3.29 -28.70
N PRO A 210 10.74 4.39 -28.70
CA PRO A 210 10.71 5.35 -27.60
C PRO A 210 9.28 5.85 -27.35
N GLY A 211 8.85 5.75 -26.10
CA GLY A 211 7.61 6.31 -25.59
C GLY A 211 7.78 7.74 -25.06
N PRO A 212 6.79 8.27 -24.32
CA PRO A 212 6.91 9.57 -23.67
C PRO A 212 8.03 9.57 -22.62
N ILE A 213 8.69 10.72 -22.47
CA ILE A 213 9.58 10.95 -21.32
C ILE A 213 8.71 11.24 -20.10
N VAL A 214 8.89 10.46 -19.03
CA VAL A 214 8.13 10.59 -17.79
C VAL A 214 9.10 10.98 -16.69
N ASP A 215 8.92 12.18 -16.14
CA ASP A 215 9.76 12.72 -15.05
C ASP A 215 11.28 12.60 -15.34
N GLY A 216 11.66 12.92 -16.58
CA GLY A 216 13.04 12.86 -17.07
C GLY A 216 13.56 11.46 -17.43
N VAL A 217 12.74 10.41 -17.29
CA VAL A 217 13.08 9.04 -17.67
C VAL A 217 12.49 8.71 -19.04
N GLN A 218 13.32 8.20 -19.96
CA GLN A 218 12.87 7.70 -21.25
C GLN A 218 12.12 6.36 -21.05
N THR A 219 10.87 6.31 -21.49
CA THR A 219 10.09 5.06 -21.57
C THR A 219 10.19 4.46 -22.96
N TYR A 220 9.86 3.18 -23.10
CA TYR A 220 9.74 2.49 -24.37
C TYR A 220 8.43 1.71 -24.43
N VAL A 221 7.82 1.67 -25.61
CA VAL A 221 6.55 0.99 -25.84
C VAL A 221 6.81 -0.17 -26.78
N TYR A 222 6.46 -1.38 -26.33
CA TYR A 222 6.34 -2.57 -27.14
C TYR A 222 4.86 -2.88 -27.36
N THR A 223 4.50 -3.23 -28.59
CA THR A 223 3.17 -3.75 -28.91
C THR A 223 3.31 -5.04 -29.71
N SER A 224 2.54 -6.05 -29.35
CA SER A 224 2.39 -7.27 -30.15
C SER A 224 0.95 -7.43 -30.59
N ALA A 225 0.76 -7.64 -31.89
CA ALA A 225 -0.52 -8.02 -32.46
C ALA A 225 -0.33 -9.28 -33.30
N SER A 226 -1.32 -10.17 -33.28
CA SER A 226 -1.27 -11.41 -34.06
C SER A 226 -2.52 -11.56 -34.93
N THR A 227 -2.37 -12.07 -36.14
CA THR A 227 -3.50 -12.48 -36.99
C THR A 227 -3.31 -13.94 -37.39
N ASP A 228 -4.39 -14.72 -37.45
CA ASP A 228 -4.32 -16.09 -37.96
C ASP A 228 -3.81 -16.06 -39.42
N LEU A 229 -2.83 -16.91 -39.76
CA LEU A 229 -2.12 -16.89 -41.05
C LEU A 229 -2.91 -17.52 -42.20
N ASP A 230 -3.54 -18.67 -41.98
CA ASP A 230 -3.96 -19.52 -43.10
C ASP A 230 -5.01 -20.61 -42.80
N ASP A 231 -5.74 -20.99 -43.85
CA ASP A 231 -6.78 -22.03 -43.89
C ASP A 231 -6.26 -23.46 -43.61
N THR A 232 -4.97 -23.71 -43.76
CA THR A 232 -4.30 -25.02 -43.55
C THR A 232 -4.33 -25.48 -42.09
N SER A 233 -4.51 -24.56 -41.15
CA SER A 233 -4.75 -24.85 -39.73
C SER A 233 -6.17 -24.47 -39.28
N ALA A 234 -7.08 -24.17 -40.22
CA ALA A 234 -8.43 -23.70 -39.88
C ALA A 234 -9.28 -24.74 -39.11
N ASP A 235 -8.92 -26.02 -39.18
CA ASP A 235 -9.52 -27.08 -38.35
C ASP A 235 -9.10 -26.99 -36.87
N LYS A 236 -8.05 -26.22 -36.54
CA LYS A 236 -7.54 -26.02 -35.18
C LYS A 236 -8.28 -24.91 -34.43
N GLN A 237 -8.25 -25.02 -33.10
CA GLN A 237 -8.84 -24.01 -32.22
C GLN A 237 -8.16 -22.66 -32.43
N SER A 238 -8.98 -21.60 -32.57
CA SER A 238 -8.49 -20.23 -32.44
C SER A 238 -8.29 -19.93 -30.97
N SER A 239 -7.08 -19.51 -30.58
CA SER A 239 -6.81 -19.00 -29.23
C SER A 239 -7.25 -17.54 -29.02
N GLY A 240 -7.93 -16.94 -30.02
CA GLY A 240 -8.34 -15.53 -30.02
C GLY A 240 -7.16 -14.59 -30.28
N VAL A 241 -7.38 -13.51 -31.05
CA VAL A 241 -6.39 -12.45 -31.22
C VAL A 241 -6.44 -11.58 -29.96
N ARG A 242 -5.35 -11.56 -29.18
CA ARG A 242 -5.19 -10.60 -28.08
C ARG A 242 -3.98 -9.75 -28.39
N GLY A 243 -4.15 -8.43 -28.36
CA GLY A 243 -3.04 -7.51 -28.34
C GLY A 243 -2.34 -7.55 -26.99
N GLN A 244 -1.03 -7.37 -27.02
CA GLN A 244 -0.21 -7.15 -25.84
C GLN A 244 0.43 -5.78 -25.96
N ARG A 245 0.43 -5.02 -24.87
CA ARG A 245 1.18 -3.77 -24.74
C ARG A 245 2.10 -3.87 -23.54
N VAL A 246 3.38 -3.59 -23.75
CA VAL A 246 4.39 -3.59 -22.69
C VAL A 246 5.12 -2.24 -22.69
N LEU A 247 5.16 -1.59 -21.54
CA LEU A 247 5.96 -0.40 -21.31
C LEU A 247 7.23 -0.78 -20.56
N LEU A 248 8.37 -0.23 -20.95
CA LEU A 248 9.64 -0.43 -20.25
C LEU A 248 10.29 0.91 -19.88
N ALA A 249 10.94 0.96 -18.71
CA ALA A 249 11.76 2.10 -18.29
C ALA A 249 12.94 1.65 -17.42
N ARG A 250 14.13 2.21 -17.67
CA ARG A 250 15.30 2.02 -16.81
C ARG A 250 15.39 3.15 -15.79
N VAL A 251 15.35 2.81 -14.50
CA VAL A 251 15.46 3.79 -13.41
C VAL A 251 16.46 3.28 -12.38
N ARG A 252 17.52 4.07 -12.11
CA ARG A 252 18.52 3.78 -11.06
C ARG A 252 19.04 2.32 -11.09
N SER A 253 19.31 1.83 -12.30
CA SER A 253 19.89 0.50 -12.59
C SER A 253 18.97 -0.71 -12.37
N VAL A 254 17.66 -0.50 -12.35
CA VAL A 254 16.64 -1.55 -12.52
C VAL A 254 15.74 -1.21 -13.70
N VAL A 255 15.09 -2.22 -14.27
CA VAL A 255 14.16 -2.08 -15.40
C VAL A 255 12.75 -2.39 -14.93
N PHE A 256 11.87 -1.39 -15.00
CA PHE A 256 10.45 -1.57 -14.77
C PHE A 256 9.74 -1.96 -16.06
N GLU A 257 8.75 -2.84 -15.92
CA GLU A 257 7.91 -3.32 -17.00
C GLU A 257 6.45 -3.27 -16.58
N VAL A 258 5.59 -2.70 -17.43
CA VAL A 258 4.15 -2.67 -17.25
C VAL A 258 3.51 -3.33 -18.47
N GLU A 259 3.01 -4.54 -18.28
CA GLU A 259 2.38 -5.36 -19.31
C GLU A 259 0.85 -5.33 -19.14
N GLY A 260 0.13 -5.09 -20.23
CA GLY A 260 -1.32 -5.27 -20.31
C GLY A 260 -1.68 -6.21 -21.47
N THR A 261 -2.59 -7.14 -21.20
CA THR A 261 -3.20 -8.00 -22.23
C THR A 261 -4.66 -7.60 -22.43
N ASP A 262 -5.06 -7.37 -23.68
CA ASP A 262 -6.41 -6.90 -24.01
C ASP A 262 -7.54 -7.69 -23.32
N PRO A 263 -8.62 -7.00 -22.88
CA PRO A 263 -8.86 -5.57 -23.03
C PRO A 263 -8.29 -4.76 -21.84
N VAL A 264 -7.23 -3.97 -22.06
CA VAL A 264 -6.66 -3.08 -21.02
C VAL A 264 -6.50 -1.67 -21.57
N ASP A 265 -6.87 -0.67 -20.77
CA ASP A 265 -6.69 0.74 -21.12
C ASP A 265 -5.20 1.13 -21.18
N ALA A 266 -4.77 1.69 -22.30
CA ALA A 266 -3.41 2.16 -22.49
C ALA A 266 -3.06 3.32 -21.54
N GLY A 267 -4.04 4.19 -21.24
CA GLY A 267 -3.86 5.31 -20.30
C GLY A 267 -3.52 4.83 -18.88
N LEU A 268 -4.19 3.78 -18.42
CA LEU A 268 -3.88 3.12 -17.16
C LEU A 268 -2.45 2.55 -17.13
N LEU A 269 -2.01 1.85 -18.18
CA LEU A 269 -0.64 1.32 -18.22
C LEU A 269 0.39 2.47 -18.15
N ASP A 270 0.15 3.58 -18.83
CA ASP A 270 1.02 4.76 -18.78
C ASP A 270 1.07 5.39 -17.39
N GLN A 271 -0.08 5.46 -16.71
CA GLN A 271 -0.16 5.91 -15.32
C GLN A 271 0.64 4.99 -14.37
N LEU A 272 0.49 3.68 -14.50
CA LEU A 272 1.22 2.71 -13.68
C LEU A 272 2.73 2.79 -13.93
N MET A 273 3.16 2.98 -15.18
CA MET A 273 4.57 3.23 -15.50
C MET A 273 5.07 4.51 -14.81
N ALA A 274 4.31 5.60 -14.87
CA ALA A 274 4.66 6.84 -14.17
C ALA A 274 4.76 6.65 -12.65
N THR A 275 3.83 5.89 -12.05
CA THR A 275 3.88 5.54 -10.62
C THR A 275 5.15 4.76 -10.28
N THR A 276 5.52 3.76 -11.07
CA THR A 276 6.77 2.99 -10.82
C THR A 276 8.03 3.85 -10.94
N ILE A 277 8.09 4.73 -11.94
CA ILE A 277 9.20 5.67 -12.14
C ILE A 277 9.31 6.60 -10.93
N ALA A 278 8.21 7.20 -10.49
CA ALA A 278 8.18 8.06 -9.31
C ALA A 278 8.65 7.29 -8.06
N ASN A 279 8.12 6.09 -7.83
CA ASN A 279 8.50 5.24 -6.70
C ASN A 279 10.00 4.95 -6.68
N ALA A 280 10.57 4.60 -7.83
CA ALA A 280 11.99 4.30 -7.98
C ALA A 280 12.90 5.53 -7.81
N LYS A 281 12.54 6.66 -8.42
CA LYS A 281 13.28 7.93 -8.27
C LYS A 281 13.31 8.38 -6.82
N HIS A 282 12.18 8.29 -6.13
CA HIS A 282 12.08 8.72 -4.74
C HIS A 282 12.60 7.69 -3.76
N ALA A 283 12.90 6.44 -4.14
CA ALA A 283 13.33 5.40 -3.21
C ALA A 283 14.52 5.86 -2.35
N PRO A 284 14.50 5.64 -1.03
CA PRO A 284 15.51 6.23 -0.15
C PRO A 284 16.86 5.58 -0.41
N PRO A 285 18.01 6.29 -0.30
CA PRO A 285 19.33 5.70 -0.50
C PRO A 285 19.62 4.50 0.45
N PRO A 286 20.77 3.82 0.32
CA PRO A 286 21.16 2.78 1.28
C PRO A 286 21.09 3.21 2.75
N ALA A 287 20.85 2.26 3.66
CA ALA A 287 20.54 2.53 5.07
C ALA A 287 21.60 3.39 5.80
N ASP A 288 22.88 3.17 5.50
CA ASP A 288 24.02 3.92 6.03
C ASP A 288 24.00 5.41 5.61
N GLN A 289 23.43 5.72 4.46
CA GLN A 289 23.27 7.10 3.97
C GLN A 289 21.94 7.73 4.45
N ASN A 290 20.94 6.91 4.75
CA ASN A 290 19.62 7.38 5.18
C ASN A 290 19.61 8.03 6.55
N ALA A 291 20.38 7.54 7.52
CA ALA A 291 20.32 8.07 8.88
C ALA A 291 20.63 9.58 8.93
N GLY A 292 21.68 10.02 8.23
CA GLY A 292 22.04 11.45 8.12
C GLY A 292 21.00 12.25 7.32
N ARG A 293 20.49 11.69 6.23
CA ARG A 293 19.44 12.31 5.40
C ARG A 293 18.16 12.56 6.19
N LEU A 294 17.67 11.54 6.92
CA LEU A 294 16.48 11.63 7.76
C LEU A 294 16.66 12.61 8.92
N ALA A 295 17.88 12.77 9.44
CA ALA A 295 18.20 13.79 10.45
C ALA A 295 18.15 15.22 9.90
N GLY A 296 18.37 15.41 8.59
CA GLY A 296 18.31 16.72 7.94
C GLY A 296 16.92 17.16 7.47
N LEU A 297 15.93 16.26 7.45
CA LEU A 297 14.56 16.61 7.08
C LEU A 297 13.85 17.38 8.21
N PRO A 298 13.00 18.37 7.89
CA PRO A 298 12.22 19.09 8.89
C PRO A 298 11.18 18.19 9.55
N ALA A 299 10.74 18.53 10.77
CA ALA A 299 9.67 17.83 11.44
C ALA A 299 8.30 18.21 10.85
N CYS A 300 7.40 17.25 10.63
CA CYS A 300 6.14 17.52 9.93
C CYS A 300 5.21 18.52 10.64
N ASP A 301 5.28 18.62 11.96
CA ASP A 301 4.56 19.62 12.76
C ASP A 301 5.08 21.06 12.52
N THR A 302 6.35 21.21 12.17
CA THR A 302 6.96 22.52 11.82
C THR A 302 6.67 22.96 10.39
N VAL A 303 6.39 22.00 9.50
CA VAL A 303 6.04 22.25 8.09
C VAL A 303 4.57 22.66 7.94
N ALA A 304 3.69 22.31 8.89
CA ALA A 304 2.29 22.74 8.91
C ALA A 304 2.17 24.28 8.88
N ALA A 305 1.09 24.78 8.26
CA ALA A 305 0.89 26.21 8.01
C ALA A 305 1.10 27.05 9.28
N GLN A 306 2.20 27.81 9.30
CA GLN A 306 2.48 28.79 10.34
C GLN A 306 1.45 29.94 10.23
N PRO A 307 1.02 30.56 11.34
CA PRO A 307 0.22 31.77 11.28
C PRO A 307 0.91 32.84 10.43
N GLY A 308 0.35 33.17 9.26
CA GLY A 308 0.88 34.18 8.34
C GLY A 308 1.56 33.66 7.08
N ASN A 309 1.78 32.35 6.93
CA ASN A 309 2.23 31.76 5.67
C ASN A 309 1.15 30.80 5.14
N PRO A 310 0.46 31.14 4.03
CA PRO A 310 -0.83 30.54 3.72
C PRO A 310 -0.80 29.08 3.29
N GLN A 311 0.35 28.50 2.93
CA GLN A 311 0.45 27.07 2.64
C GLN A 311 1.88 26.52 2.83
N PRO A 312 2.04 25.34 3.44
CA PRO A 312 3.28 24.55 3.35
C PRO A 312 3.62 24.27 1.89
N ASP A 313 4.90 24.09 1.58
CA ASP A 313 5.28 23.50 0.28
C ASP A 313 4.78 22.04 0.26
N PRO A 314 3.76 21.72 -0.57
CA PRO A 314 3.19 20.37 -0.59
C PRO A 314 4.15 19.33 -1.19
N ALA A 315 5.25 19.75 -1.81
CA ALA A 315 6.29 18.87 -2.34
C ALA A 315 7.42 18.59 -1.34
N LEU A 316 7.43 19.24 -0.16
CA LEU A 316 8.50 19.08 0.82
C LEU A 316 8.31 17.80 1.65
N ASP A 317 9.36 16.97 1.67
CA ASP A 317 9.43 15.80 2.55
C ASP A 317 9.68 16.23 4.01
N CYS A 318 9.06 15.53 4.95
CA CYS A 318 9.22 15.80 6.39
C CYS A 318 9.29 14.50 7.20
N THR A 319 9.70 14.59 8.46
CA THR A 319 9.78 13.44 9.36
C THR A 319 8.89 13.57 10.60
N ILE A 320 8.42 12.43 11.08
CA ILE A 320 7.77 12.26 12.39
C ILE A 320 8.59 11.21 13.13
N ARG A 321 8.96 11.50 14.38
CA ARG A 321 9.82 10.62 15.18
C ARG A 321 9.04 10.14 16.39
N THR A 322 9.12 8.85 16.66
CA THR A 322 8.54 8.28 17.86
C THR A 322 9.23 8.80 19.12
N SER A 323 8.45 9.01 20.17
CA SER A 323 8.90 9.37 21.52
C SER A 323 8.87 8.17 22.48
N ASP A 324 8.36 7.02 22.03
CA ASP A 324 8.23 5.76 22.78
C ASP A 324 9.55 5.00 23.04
N GLY A 325 10.66 5.50 22.51
CA GLY A 325 11.98 4.86 22.62
C GLY A 325 12.24 3.74 21.61
N SER A 326 11.30 3.43 20.71
CA SER A 326 11.54 2.51 19.58
C SER A 326 12.57 3.06 18.59
N GLY A 327 12.67 4.38 18.50
CA GLY A 327 13.55 5.05 17.53
C GLY A 327 13.03 4.97 16.10
N VAL A 328 11.76 4.56 15.90
CA VAL A 328 11.11 4.57 14.60
C VAL A 328 10.95 5.99 14.08
N ILE A 329 11.25 6.15 12.79
CA ILE A 329 11.13 7.41 12.04
C ILE A 329 10.16 7.19 10.88
N PHE A 330 9.16 8.04 10.77
CA PHE A 330 8.29 8.13 9.60
C PHE A 330 8.77 9.27 8.71
N GLU A 331 9.05 8.97 7.45
CA GLU A 331 9.24 9.98 6.41
C GLU A 331 7.93 10.14 5.64
N VAL A 332 7.32 11.32 5.70
CA VAL A 332 6.13 11.67 4.93
C VAL A 332 6.60 12.38 3.67
N LEU A 333 6.32 11.79 2.50
CA LEU A 333 6.74 12.34 1.23
C LEU A 333 5.77 13.41 0.72
N GLY A 334 6.32 14.52 0.23
CA GLY A 334 5.57 15.50 -0.54
C GLY A 334 5.32 15.04 -1.98
N THR A 335 6.23 14.25 -2.55
CA THR A 335 6.06 13.62 -3.87
C THR A 335 6.69 12.22 -3.93
N PRO A 336 5.96 11.18 -4.39
CA PRO A 336 4.52 11.17 -4.63
C PRO A 336 3.75 11.32 -3.31
N THR A 337 2.74 12.19 -3.32
CA THR A 337 1.87 12.42 -2.16
C THR A 337 1.19 11.13 -1.70
N GLY A 338 0.84 11.05 -0.42
CA GLY A 338 0.21 9.86 0.16
C GLY A 338 1.17 8.73 0.47
N THR A 339 2.46 9.00 0.53
CA THR A 339 3.48 7.99 0.86
C THR A 339 4.11 8.29 2.21
N ILE A 340 4.12 7.29 3.09
CA ILE A 340 4.83 7.34 4.36
C ILE A 340 5.81 6.17 4.38
N ARG A 341 7.09 6.43 4.59
CA ARG A 341 8.10 5.37 4.78
C ARG A 341 8.44 5.24 6.24
N VAL A 342 8.49 4.00 6.70
CA VAL A 342 8.83 3.66 8.08
C VAL A 342 10.28 3.20 8.10
N PHE A 343 11.09 3.82 8.95
CA PHE A 343 12.49 3.47 9.17
C PHE A 343 12.72 3.10 10.62
N ASN A 344 13.66 2.20 10.87
CA ASN A 344 14.19 1.98 12.20
C ASN A 344 15.21 3.07 12.58
N GLY A 345 15.69 3.04 13.83
CA GLY A 345 16.69 4.00 14.32
C GLY A 345 18.04 3.97 13.59
N SER A 346 18.36 2.91 12.84
CA SER A 346 19.58 2.82 12.02
C SER A 346 19.41 3.39 10.60
N GLY A 347 18.22 3.87 10.23
CA GLY A 347 17.94 4.39 8.89
C GLY A 347 17.62 3.31 7.83
N ALA A 348 17.40 2.06 8.24
CA ALA A 348 16.92 1.02 7.34
C ALA A 348 15.40 1.16 7.15
N GLN A 349 14.95 1.13 5.90
CA GLN A 349 13.51 1.17 5.60
C GLN A 349 12.88 -0.17 5.97
N LEU A 350 11.86 -0.14 6.83
CA LEU A 350 11.11 -1.31 7.29
C LEU A 350 9.84 -1.55 6.48
N GLN A 351 9.21 -0.46 6.00
CA GLN A 351 7.91 -0.50 5.33
C GLN A 351 7.68 0.78 4.51
N SER A 352 6.86 0.68 3.46
CA SER A 352 6.24 1.84 2.82
C SER A 352 4.72 1.72 2.96
N ILE A 353 4.09 2.72 3.54
CA ILE A 353 2.64 2.88 3.67
C ILE A 353 2.16 3.79 2.53
N ARG A 354 1.15 3.34 1.79
CA ARG A 354 0.48 4.12 0.74
C ARG A 354 -0.93 4.46 1.18
N VAL A 355 -1.25 5.75 1.14
CA VAL A 355 -2.49 6.34 1.63
C VAL A 355 -3.26 6.86 0.43
N PRO A 356 -4.32 6.15 -0.03
CA PRO A 356 -5.12 6.59 -1.15
C PRO A 356 -5.78 7.95 -0.87
N ASN A 357 -5.91 8.80 -1.88
CA ASN A 357 -6.59 10.10 -1.74
C ASN A 357 -6.10 10.93 -0.54
N SER A 358 -4.79 10.91 -0.26
CA SER A 358 -4.22 11.61 0.88
C SER A 358 -4.48 13.11 0.82
N ILE A 359 -4.67 13.72 1.98
CA ILE A 359 -4.80 15.17 2.14
C ILE A 359 -3.60 15.77 2.88
N PHE A 360 -2.40 15.22 2.71
CA PHE A 360 -1.18 15.64 3.42
C PHE A 360 -0.82 17.11 3.22
N GLN A 361 -1.22 17.69 2.09
CA GLN A 361 -1.15 19.12 1.80
C GLN A 361 -2.06 20.00 2.68
N GLN A 362 -3.05 19.41 3.37
CA GLN A 362 -3.96 20.09 4.29
C GLN A 362 -3.71 19.66 5.75
N ARG A 363 -3.48 18.36 5.96
CA ARG A 363 -3.26 17.73 7.27
C ARG A 363 -2.25 16.60 7.15
N VAL A 364 -1.08 16.81 7.75
CA VAL A 364 -0.04 15.80 7.85
C VAL A 364 -0.41 14.73 8.90
N PRO A 365 0.09 13.49 8.75
CA PRO A 365 0.00 12.49 9.80
C PRO A 365 0.69 12.95 11.10
N PHE A 366 0.31 12.35 12.23
CA PHE A 366 0.93 12.63 13.53
C PHE A 366 0.94 11.38 14.41
N LEU A 367 1.71 11.42 15.50
CA LEU A 367 1.78 10.34 16.49
C LEU A 367 0.93 10.66 17.72
N GLN A 368 0.31 9.63 18.28
CA GLN A 368 -0.39 9.70 19.55
C GLN A 368 -0.38 8.31 20.19
N ASP A 369 0.06 8.22 21.44
CA ASP A 369 -0.19 7.05 22.30
C ASP A 369 -1.65 7.13 22.77
N LEU A 370 -2.53 6.33 22.16
CA LEU A 370 -3.97 6.39 22.40
C LEU A 370 -4.39 5.65 23.67
N ASP A 371 -3.82 4.47 23.93
CA ASP A 371 -4.17 3.62 25.08
C ASP A 371 -3.22 3.76 26.28
N GLN A 372 -2.23 4.66 26.19
CA GLN A 372 -1.21 4.90 27.21
C GLN A 372 -0.41 3.64 27.56
N ASP A 373 -0.13 2.79 26.58
CA ASP A 373 0.77 1.65 26.73
C ASP A 373 2.26 2.03 26.52
N LYS A 374 2.52 3.32 26.27
CA LYS A 374 3.80 3.93 25.93
C LYS A 374 4.29 3.65 24.52
N ARG A 375 3.51 3.00 23.65
CA ARG A 375 3.78 2.90 22.21
C ARG A 375 2.85 3.86 21.49
N GLU A 376 3.39 4.56 20.50
CA GLU A 376 2.60 5.55 19.76
C GLU A 376 1.94 4.92 18.53
N GLU A 377 0.67 5.26 18.29
CA GLU A 377 0.03 5.02 17.01
C GLU A 377 0.33 6.14 16.02
N LEU A 378 0.46 5.77 14.74
CA LEU A 378 0.46 6.71 13.62
C LEU A 378 -0.98 7.00 13.17
N LEU A 379 -1.39 8.26 13.28
CA LEU A 379 -2.70 8.75 12.90
C LEU A 379 -2.58 9.44 11.53
N VAL A 380 -3.23 8.86 10.52
CA VAL A 380 -3.21 9.37 9.14
C VAL A 380 -4.54 10.04 8.84
N VAL A 381 -4.54 11.37 8.69
CA VAL A 381 -5.77 12.13 8.40
C VAL A 381 -6.18 11.94 6.93
N ARG A 382 -7.40 11.41 6.72
CA ARG A 382 -7.97 11.11 5.40
C ARG A 382 -8.98 12.13 4.92
N ALA A 383 -9.67 12.80 5.84
CA ALA A 383 -10.61 13.88 5.54
C ALA A 383 -10.75 14.81 6.73
N THR A 384 -11.10 16.08 6.47
CA THR A 384 -11.44 17.06 7.50
C THR A 384 -12.91 17.46 7.37
N GLY A 385 -13.58 17.63 8.50
CA GLY A 385 -14.93 18.16 8.56
C GLY A 385 -14.99 19.26 9.61
N ASP A 386 -14.86 20.52 9.23
CA ASP A 386 -14.97 21.65 10.16
C ASP A 386 -16.45 21.93 10.49
N PRO A 387 -16.90 21.95 11.77
CA PRO A 387 -16.15 21.77 13.03
C PRO A 387 -16.23 20.35 13.62
N ALA A 388 -16.80 19.41 12.86
CA ALA A 388 -17.10 18.06 13.31
C ALA A 388 -15.88 17.23 13.74
N GLY A 389 -14.72 17.43 13.10
CA GLY A 389 -13.48 16.74 13.37
C GLY A 389 -12.84 16.15 12.11
N ASP A 390 -11.80 15.34 12.34
CA ASP A 390 -11.01 14.70 11.29
C ASP A 390 -11.36 13.21 11.22
N LEU A 391 -11.36 12.64 10.01
CA LEU A 391 -11.38 11.20 9.78
C LEU A 391 -9.93 10.71 9.72
N MET A 392 -9.57 9.76 10.57
CA MET A 392 -8.20 9.29 10.75
C MET A 392 -8.13 7.77 10.63
N ASP A 393 -7.19 7.28 9.82
CA ASP A 393 -6.78 5.88 9.88
C ASP A 393 -5.78 5.70 11.03
N VAL A 394 -5.97 4.66 11.85
CA VAL A 394 -5.12 4.34 12.99
C VAL A 394 -4.18 3.21 12.62
N TRP A 395 -2.88 3.49 12.63
CA TRP A 395 -1.82 2.52 12.33
C TRP A 395 -1.06 2.22 13.61
N ARG A 396 -1.01 0.94 14.01
CA ARG A 396 -0.32 0.48 15.22
C ARG A 396 0.81 -0.46 14.84
N SER A 397 1.89 -0.43 15.62
CA SER A 397 2.99 -1.37 15.44
C SER A 397 2.51 -2.81 15.64
N ARG A 398 3.05 -3.74 14.84
CA ARG A 398 2.86 -5.17 15.05
C ARG A 398 3.49 -5.59 16.39
N PRO A 399 2.94 -6.60 17.07
CA PRO A 399 3.57 -7.14 18.28
C PRO A 399 5.04 -7.50 18.03
N ASN A 400 5.95 -6.96 18.86
CA ASN A 400 7.40 -7.18 18.77
C ASN A 400 8.06 -6.75 17.45
N SER A 401 7.48 -5.78 16.74
CA SER A 401 8.00 -5.29 15.46
C SER A 401 7.82 -3.79 15.32
N ASP A 402 8.65 -3.19 14.49
CA ASP A 402 8.63 -1.76 14.13
C ASP A 402 7.90 -1.50 12.80
N GLN A 403 7.18 -2.51 12.30
CA GLN A 403 6.25 -2.39 11.16
C GLN A 403 4.84 -2.11 11.67
N PHE A 404 4.06 -1.36 10.90
CA PHE A 404 2.74 -0.85 11.29
C PHE A 404 1.64 -1.42 10.40
N ASP A 405 0.53 -1.81 11.00
CA ASP A 405 -0.68 -2.22 10.28
C ASP A 405 -1.83 -1.27 10.57
N MET A 406 -2.69 -1.06 9.57
CA MET A 406 -3.95 -0.35 9.77
C MET A 406 -4.87 -1.19 10.68
N THR A 407 -5.32 -0.58 11.77
CA THR A 407 -6.06 -1.25 12.85
C THR A 407 -7.53 -0.86 12.90
N GLY A 408 -7.89 0.28 12.31
CA GLY A 408 -9.24 0.80 12.21
C GLY A 408 -9.23 2.28 11.88
N THR A 409 -10.41 2.90 11.97
CA THR A 409 -10.60 4.33 11.71
C THR A 409 -11.27 5.00 12.90
N ILE A 410 -10.98 6.30 13.09
CA ILE A 410 -11.58 7.14 14.13
C ILE A 410 -12.06 8.44 13.49
N PHE A 411 -13.19 8.97 13.98
CA PHE A 411 -13.70 10.28 13.59
C PHE A 411 -13.90 11.18 14.80
N GLY A 412 -13.38 12.40 14.73
CA GLY A 412 -13.60 13.44 15.75
C GLY A 412 -12.47 14.46 15.79
N VAL A 413 -12.58 15.44 16.69
CA VAL A 413 -11.50 16.41 16.90
C VAL A 413 -10.34 15.66 17.58
N PRO A 414 -9.08 15.77 17.09
CA PRO A 414 -7.93 15.01 17.59
C PRO A 414 -7.49 15.47 18.98
N ARG A 415 -8.35 15.21 19.96
CA ARG A 415 -8.21 15.50 21.39
C ARG A 415 -8.73 14.27 22.13
N PHE A 416 -7.82 13.32 22.30
CA PHE A 416 -8.11 12.04 22.90
C PHE A 416 -8.07 12.14 24.42
N TRP A 417 -8.87 11.32 25.10
CA TRP A 417 -8.79 11.12 26.54
C TRP A 417 -8.94 9.64 26.87
N LEU A 418 -8.52 9.23 28.06
CA LEU A 418 -8.86 7.92 28.60
C LEU A 418 -10.00 8.06 29.61
N THR A 419 -10.96 7.15 29.53
CA THR A 419 -11.98 6.97 30.58
C THR A 419 -11.35 6.34 31.82
N SER A 420 -12.08 6.33 32.94
CA SER A 420 -11.69 5.58 34.15
C SER A 420 -11.50 4.09 33.88
N ASP A 421 -12.24 3.55 32.89
CA ASP A 421 -12.19 2.16 32.46
C ASP A 421 -11.09 1.91 31.41
N ARG A 422 -10.22 2.89 31.18
CA ARG A 422 -9.11 2.84 30.21
C ARG A 422 -9.58 2.70 28.75
N PHE A 423 -10.77 3.20 28.42
CA PHE A 423 -11.23 3.31 27.03
C PHE A 423 -10.77 4.61 26.41
N ILE A 424 -10.42 4.53 25.12
CA ILE A 424 -9.99 5.68 24.33
C ILE A 424 -11.23 6.47 23.93
N GLY A 425 -11.31 7.72 24.35
CA GLY A 425 -12.39 8.64 24.03
C GLY A 425 -11.98 9.68 23.00
N ILE A 426 -12.87 9.97 22.05
CA ILE A 426 -12.78 11.12 21.14
C ILE A 426 -14.16 11.77 20.99
N PHE A 427 -14.17 13.08 20.73
CA PHE A 427 -15.41 13.85 20.57
C PHE A 427 -15.52 14.47 19.19
N SER A 428 -16.65 14.23 18.54
CA SER A 428 -17.04 14.87 17.28
C SER A 428 -18.15 15.89 17.52
N ARG A 429 -18.10 17.03 16.81
CA ARG A 429 -19.08 18.12 16.98
C ARG A 429 -20.16 18.10 15.92
N ASN A 430 -21.35 18.51 16.32
CA ASN A 430 -22.45 18.83 15.41
C ASN A 430 -22.99 20.22 15.80
N GLY A 431 -22.33 21.25 15.28
CA GLY A 431 -22.55 22.62 15.72
C GLY A 431 -22.01 22.88 17.13
N ALA A 432 -22.56 23.89 17.80
CA ALA A 432 -22.07 24.34 19.11
C ALA A 432 -22.56 23.49 20.29
N ASP A 433 -23.74 22.86 20.14
CA ASP A 433 -24.50 22.31 21.27
C ASP A 433 -24.84 20.83 21.12
N ALA A 434 -24.39 20.15 20.06
CA ALA A 434 -24.59 18.72 19.88
C ALA A 434 -23.29 18.06 19.40
N GLY A 435 -23.17 16.75 19.61
CA GLY A 435 -21.99 15.99 19.20
C GLY A 435 -22.07 14.52 19.57
N VAL A 436 -21.09 13.75 19.15
CA VAL A 436 -20.97 12.33 19.49
C VAL A 436 -19.62 12.08 20.15
N ALA A 437 -19.65 11.52 21.37
CA ALA A 437 -18.46 10.96 21.99
C ALA A 437 -18.35 9.48 21.62
N ALA A 438 -17.24 9.08 21.01
CA ALA A 438 -16.97 7.70 20.64
C ALA A 438 -15.91 7.11 21.58
N LEU A 439 -16.18 5.90 22.08
CA LEU A 439 -15.31 5.15 22.98
C LEU A 439 -14.78 3.91 22.26
N PHE A 440 -13.49 3.67 22.36
CA PHE A 440 -12.78 2.59 21.70
C PHE A 440 -11.87 1.83 22.67
N ARG A 441 -11.43 0.66 22.23
CA ARG A 441 -10.29 -0.05 22.79
C ARG A 441 -9.56 -0.84 21.70
N PHE A 442 -8.34 -1.24 21.95
CA PHE A 442 -7.67 -2.24 21.13
C PHE A 442 -8.04 -3.66 21.60
N VAL A 443 -8.36 -4.54 20.66
CA VAL A 443 -8.55 -5.99 20.85
C VAL A 443 -7.77 -6.68 19.75
N ASP A 444 -6.84 -7.56 20.10
CA ASP A 444 -5.98 -8.28 19.13
C ASP A 444 -5.30 -7.35 18.11
N ASN A 445 -4.79 -6.21 18.57
CA ASN A 445 -4.18 -5.16 17.74
C ASN A 445 -5.13 -4.52 16.72
N LYS A 446 -6.45 -4.68 16.88
CA LYS A 446 -7.50 -4.02 16.08
C LYS A 446 -8.29 -3.04 16.93
N LEU A 447 -8.72 -1.95 16.32
CA LEU A 447 -9.49 -0.92 17.01
C LEU A 447 -10.98 -1.32 17.02
N ALA A 448 -11.53 -1.55 18.20
CA ALA A 448 -12.93 -1.88 18.40
C ALA A 448 -13.72 -0.68 18.94
N VAL A 449 -14.84 -0.36 18.31
CA VAL A 449 -15.80 0.63 18.82
C VAL A 449 -16.61 -0.01 19.94
N LEU A 450 -16.57 0.60 21.14
CA LEU A 450 -17.34 0.14 22.29
C LEU A 450 -18.68 0.88 22.39
N ALA A 451 -18.65 2.20 22.33
CA ALA A 451 -19.84 3.01 22.52
C ALA A 451 -19.80 4.25 21.63
N LEU A 452 -20.97 4.65 21.19
CA LEU A 452 -21.24 5.95 20.59
C LEU A 452 -22.26 6.62 21.50
N LEU A 453 -21.96 7.82 21.96
CA LEU A 453 -22.77 8.57 22.91
C LEU A 453 -23.23 9.84 22.24
N ASP A 454 -24.53 9.93 21.95
CA ASP A 454 -25.13 11.17 21.49
C ASP A 454 -25.13 12.14 22.68
N THR A 455 -24.65 13.36 22.45
CA THR A 455 -24.55 14.38 23.48
C THR A 455 -25.14 15.70 23.02
N GLU A 456 -25.78 16.39 23.96
CA GLU A 456 -26.31 17.73 23.75
C GLU A 456 -26.02 18.62 24.96
N ARG A 457 -25.54 19.84 24.71
CA ARG A 457 -25.45 20.85 25.74
C ARG A 457 -26.87 21.26 26.14
N ARG A 458 -27.16 21.14 27.43
CA ARG A 458 -28.42 21.62 28.00
C ARG A 458 -28.36 23.14 28.14
N VAL A 459 -29.30 23.81 27.47
CA VAL A 459 -29.45 25.26 27.48
C VAL A 459 -30.63 25.75 28.33
N ASP A 460 -31.48 24.84 28.82
CA ASP A 460 -32.65 25.15 29.66
C ASP A 460 -32.80 24.20 30.86
N ASN A 461 -33.59 24.59 31.85
CA ASN A 461 -33.81 23.81 33.08
C ASN A 461 -35.06 22.91 33.03
N LYS A 462 -35.62 22.62 31.83
CA LYS A 462 -36.81 21.78 31.69
C LYS A 462 -36.54 20.30 31.99
N PRO A 463 -37.49 19.53 32.55
CA PRO A 463 -37.36 18.09 32.68
C PRO A 463 -36.94 17.44 31.35
N LEU A 464 -36.19 16.33 31.42
CA LEU A 464 -35.88 15.58 30.20
C LEU A 464 -37.17 14.91 29.70
N ASP A 465 -37.62 15.29 28.51
CA ASP A 465 -38.85 14.76 27.93
C ASP A 465 -38.70 13.31 27.43
N ASP A 466 -37.47 12.82 27.26
CA ASP A 466 -37.16 11.48 26.74
C ASP A 466 -36.26 10.70 27.73
N PRO A 467 -36.75 9.55 28.25
CA PRO A 467 -36.08 8.79 29.30
C PRO A 467 -34.77 8.12 28.85
N LYS A 468 -34.44 8.14 27.55
CA LYS A 468 -33.14 7.63 27.06
C LYS A 468 -31.97 8.53 27.48
N TRP A 469 -32.22 9.82 27.73
CA TRP A 469 -31.19 10.76 28.09
C TRP A 469 -30.83 10.63 29.58
N ARG A 470 -29.54 10.71 29.87
CA ARG A 470 -28.98 10.93 31.19
C ARG A 470 -28.43 12.35 31.23
N LEU A 471 -28.70 13.05 32.32
CA LEU A 471 -28.15 14.38 32.53
C LEU A 471 -26.94 14.29 33.44
N ASN A 472 -25.82 14.86 32.98
CA ASN A 472 -24.64 15.06 33.79
C ASN A 472 -24.24 16.53 33.73
N ALA A 473 -24.44 17.25 34.84
CA ALA A 473 -24.36 18.71 34.90
C ALA A 473 -25.19 19.38 33.79
N ASN A 474 -24.53 20.02 32.82
CA ASN A 474 -25.14 20.73 31.71
C ASN A 474 -25.08 19.96 30.37
N VAL A 475 -24.86 18.64 30.40
CA VAL A 475 -24.77 17.80 29.20
C VAL A 475 -25.79 16.66 29.29
N LYS A 476 -26.67 16.58 28.29
CA LYS A 476 -27.50 15.41 28.03
C LYS A 476 -26.64 14.40 27.28
N CYS A 477 -26.69 13.13 27.68
CA CYS A 477 -25.97 12.05 27.05
C CYS A 477 -26.88 10.82 26.91
N ALA A 478 -26.80 10.11 25.79
CA ALA A 478 -27.54 8.88 25.55
C ALA A 478 -26.69 7.90 24.72
N MET A 479 -26.90 6.60 24.92
CA MET A 479 -26.33 5.59 24.03
C MET A 479 -26.95 5.69 22.64
N ASN A 480 -26.11 5.77 21.62
CA ASN A 480 -26.53 5.75 20.23
C ASN A 480 -26.84 4.29 19.81
N VAL A 481 -28.05 4.10 19.30
CA VAL A 481 -28.60 2.78 18.90
C VAL A 481 -28.62 2.59 17.38
N SER A 482 -27.82 3.35 16.63
CA SER A 482 -27.73 3.25 15.17
C SER A 482 -27.14 1.90 14.75
N ASP A 483 -27.85 1.16 13.91
CA ASP A 483 -27.33 -0.05 13.27
C ASP A 483 -26.86 0.25 11.84
N ASP A 484 -26.21 1.39 11.64
CA ASP A 484 -25.62 1.79 10.36
C ASP A 484 -24.08 1.80 10.49
N PRO A 485 -23.34 1.01 9.69
CA PRO A 485 -23.86 -0.01 8.77
C PRO A 485 -24.58 -1.17 9.49
N PRO A 486 -25.45 -1.94 8.80
CA PRO A 486 -26.16 -3.08 9.40
C PRO A 486 -25.24 -4.02 10.18
N GLY A 487 -25.62 -4.38 11.40
CA GLY A 487 -24.82 -5.21 12.32
C GLY A 487 -23.82 -4.45 13.20
N ALA A 488 -23.62 -3.14 12.97
CA ALA A 488 -22.72 -2.33 13.79
C ALA A 488 -23.21 -2.21 15.25
N LEU A 489 -24.52 -2.16 15.49
CA LEU A 489 -25.06 -2.13 16.85
C LEU A 489 -24.73 -3.42 17.59
N GLY A 490 -24.96 -4.58 16.96
CA GLY A 490 -24.64 -5.90 17.53
C GLY A 490 -23.17 -6.00 17.89
N SER A 491 -22.29 -5.61 16.97
CA SER A 491 -20.83 -5.63 17.18
C SER A 491 -20.39 -4.77 18.37
N ARG A 492 -20.98 -3.58 18.54
CA ARG A 492 -20.68 -2.72 19.71
C ARG A 492 -21.18 -3.35 21.02
N MET A 493 -22.35 -3.98 21.02
CA MET A 493 -22.87 -4.65 22.21
C MET A 493 -22.01 -5.85 22.63
N ASP A 494 -21.52 -6.62 21.66
CA ASP A 494 -20.58 -7.71 21.94
C ASP A 494 -19.23 -7.18 22.45
N ALA A 495 -18.73 -6.09 21.86
CA ALA A 495 -17.51 -5.44 22.31
C ALA A 495 -17.64 -4.90 23.75
N LEU A 496 -18.79 -4.33 24.13
CA LEU A 496 -19.09 -3.90 25.51
C LEU A 496 -19.08 -5.07 26.49
N ARG A 497 -19.78 -6.17 26.16
CA ARG A 497 -19.78 -7.38 27.02
C ARG A 497 -18.37 -7.94 27.18
N ALA A 498 -17.60 -8.01 26.10
CA ALA A 498 -16.21 -8.43 26.12
C ALA A 498 -15.28 -7.43 26.84
N ALA A 499 -15.75 -6.21 27.14
CA ALA A 499 -15.06 -5.23 27.98
C ALA A 499 -15.55 -5.26 29.44
N GLY A 500 -16.42 -6.20 29.80
CA GLY A 500 -16.98 -6.31 31.15
C GLY A 500 -18.05 -5.25 31.47
N VAL A 501 -18.56 -4.55 30.46
CA VAL A 501 -19.63 -3.55 30.61
C VAL A 501 -20.95 -4.18 30.20
N ASP A 502 -21.93 -4.15 31.10
CA ASP A 502 -23.28 -4.62 30.79
C ASP A 502 -23.99 -3.63 29.84
N PRO A 503 -24.39 -4.06 28.62
CA PRO A 503 -25.13 -3.22 27.68
C PRO A 503 -26.38 -2.56 28.27
N ALA A 504 -27.07 -3.21 29.23
CA ALA A 504 -28.29 -2.67 29.82
C ALA A 504 -28.04 -1.45 30.71
N THR A 505 -26.86 -1.35 31.30
CA THR A 505 -26.47 -0.25 32.22
C THR A 505 -25.42 0.69 31.62
N ALA A 506 -24.89 0.38 30.43
CA ALA A 506 -23.85 1.16 29.74
C ALA A 506 -24.15 2.67 29.62
N ALA A 507 -25.42 3.04 29.36
CA ALA A 507 -25.82 4.44 29.28
C ALA A 507 -25.60 5.18 30.60
N GLU A 508 -25.94 4.57 31.73
CA GLU A 508 -25.70 5.16 33.06
C GLU A 508 -24.21 5.17 33.38
N HIS A 509 -23.53 4.04 33.13
CA HIS A 509 -22.10 3.84 33.38
C HIS A 509 -21.23 4.90 32.68
N PHE A 510 -21.49 5.21 31.41
CA PHE A 510 -20.69 6.18 30.66
C PHE A 510 -21.17 7.62 30.78
N CYS A 511 -22.49 7.87 30.69
CA CYS A 511 -22.99 9.26 30.66
C CYS A 511 -22.80 10.00 31.99
N LEU A 512 -22.66 9.28 33.11
CA LEU A 512 -22.43 9.87 34.42
C LEU A 512 -20.94 10.03 34.78
N GLN A 513 -20.02 9.71 33.87
CA GLN A 513 -18.58 9.86 34.15
C GLN A 513 -18.14 11.34 34.17
N PRO A 514 -17.08 11.68 34.94
CA PRO A 514 -16.65 13.08 35.13
C PRO A 514 -16.19 13.82 33.88
N TRP A 515 -15.84 13.12 32.79
CA TRP A 515 -15.40 13.73 31.53
C TRP A 515 -16.57 14.27 30.69
N VAL A 516 -17.80 13.76 30.87
CA VAL A 516 -18.97 14.15 30.06
C VAL A 516 -19.27 15.66 30.15
N PRO A 517 -19.26 16.30 31.35
CA PRO A 517 -19.44 17.75 31.46
C PRO A 517 -18.32 18.59 30.83
N THR A 518 -17.21 17.99 30.40
CA THR A 518 -16.07 18.70 29.81
C THR A 518 -16.08 18.76 28.29
N LEU A 519 -16.92 17.95 27.63
CA LEU A 519 -16.97 17.82 26.16
C LEU A 519 -17.12 19.16 25.43
N TYR A 520 -17.91 20.08 26.00
CA TYR A 520 -18.16 21.41 25.43
C TYR A 520 -17.35 22.55 26.07
N ARG A 521 -16.48 22.27 27.06
CA ARG A 521 -15.73 23.33 27.78
C ARG A 521 -14.63 23.98 26.95
N GLN A 522 -14.23 23.39 25.84
CA GLN A 522 -13.21 23.95 24.96
C GLN A 522 -13.86 24.62 23.74
N GLY A 523 -14.35 25.85 23.91
CA GLY A 523 -14.71 26.74 22.82
C GLY A 523 -13.53 27.65 22.45
N THR A 524 -13.31 27.85 21.15
CA THR A 524 -12.35 28.76 20.49
C THR A 524 -10.85 28.48 20.67
N ARG A 525 -10.26 27.80 19.69
CA ARG A 525 -9.00 28.24 19.08
C ARG A 525 -9.27 28.49 17.60
#